data_AF-A0A1I7LMF8-F1
#
_entry.id   AF-A0A1I7LMF8-F1
#
_cell.length_a   1.000
_cell.length_b   1.000
_cell.length_c   1.000
_cell.angle_alpha   90.00
_cell.angle_beta   90.00
_cell.angle_gamma   90.00
#
_symmetry.space_group_name_H-M   'P 1'
#
loop_
_entity.id
_entity.type
_entity.pdbx_description
1 polymer ?
#
loop_
_entity_poly.entity_id
_entity_poly.type
_entity_poly.pdbx_seq_one_letter_code
_entity_poly.pdbx_strand_id
1 'polypeptide(L)'
;MVRILLIQQMFNLSDEQMEFQLLDRLSFQRFAGLRDASQIPDRTTIWTFKERLIQAGASESVFEAVNRQLASHGYIAHGAQMIDASIVPAPKQSICKEEKEIMHEGAMPIEWKPAKRRQKDIEARWTKWNGRLPPGG
;
A
#
# COMPACT_ATOMS: atom_id res chain seq x y z
N MET A 1 8.25 0.72 18.01
CA MET A 1 7.04 1.55 18.11
C MET A 1 6.30 1.75 16.77
N VAL A 2 6.92 2.28 15.70
CA VAL A 2 6.21 2.52 14.41
C VAL A 2 5.51 1.27 13.85
N ARG A 3 6.13 0.08 13.93
CA ARG A 3 5.51 -1.19 13.52
C ARG A 3 4.23 -1.53 14.31
N ILE A 4 4.16 -1.13 15.57
CA ILE A 4 2.96 -1.31 16.41
C ILE A 4 1.84 -0.41 15.90
N LEU A 5 2.14 0.86 15.55
CA LEU A 5 1.16 1.76 14.95
C LEU A 5 0.66 1.25 13.60
N LEU A 6 1.52 0.60 12.82
CA LEU A 6 1.11 -0.02 11.56
C LEU A 6 0.12 -1.17 11.80
N ILE A 7 0.39 -2.06 12.78
CA ILE A 7 -0.59 -3.09 13.18
C ILE A 7 -1.88 -2.41 13.64
N GLN A 8 -1.77 -1.40 14.50
CA GLN A 8 -2.93 -0.69 15.02
C GLN A 8 -3.81 -0.12 13.90
N GLN A 9 -3.20 0.47 12.87
CA GLN A 9 -3.93 1.04 11.73
C GLN A 9 -4.47 -0.03 10.77
N MET A 10 -3.70 -1.08 10.51
CA MET A 10 -4.15 -2.20 9.66
C MET A 10 -5.31 -2.97 10.30
N PHE A 11 -5.28 -3.12 11.63
CA PHE A 11 -6.27 -3.86 12.39
C PHE A 11 -7.36 -2.96 13.03
N ASN A 12 -7.32 -1.65 12.76
CA ASN A 12 -8.19 -0.63 13.34
C ASN A 12 -8.39 -0.79 14.87
N LEU A 13 -7.29 -1.01 15.58
CA LEU A 13 -7.29 -1.28 17.02
C LEU A 13 -7.22 0.02 17.82
N SER A 14 -7.94 0.07 18.95
CA SER A 14 -7.68 1.06 19.98
C SER A 14 -6.32 0.80 20.66
N ASP A 15 -5.80 1.79 21.40
CA ASP A 15 -4.55 1.61 22.15
C ASP A 15 -4.67 0.47 23.18
N GLU A 16 -5.85 0.29 23.79
CA GLU A 16 -6.17 -0.82 24.73
C GLU A 16 -6.20 -2.17 24.01
N GLN A 17 -6.87 -2.24 22.87
CA GLN A 17 -6.92 -3.46 22.07
C GLN A 17 -5.52 -3.82 21.56
N MET A 18 -4.71 -2.84 21.18
CA MET A 18 -3.35 -3.08 20.71
C MET A 18 -2.48 -3.71 21.81
N GLU A 19 -2.55 -3.20 23.04
CA GLU A 19 -1.87 -3.80 24.20
C GLU A 19 -2.28 -5.26 24.41
N PHE A 20 -3.59 -5.52 24.47
CA PHE A 20 -4.13 -6.87 24.64
C PHE A 20 -3.66 -7.81 23.51
N GLN A 21 -3.71 -7.35 22.25
CA GLN A 21 -3.29 -8.15 21.10
C GLN A 21 -1.77 -8.39 21.06
N LEU A 22 -0.94 -7.46 21.58
CA LEU A 22 0.50 -7.70 21.71
C LEU A 22 0.81 -8.76 22.75
N LEU A 23 0.04 -8.84 23.84
CA LEU A 23 0.20 -9.87 24.87
C LEU A 23 -0.24 -11.26 24.36
N ASP A 24 -1.31 -11.31 23.58
CA ASP A 24 -1.90 -12.56 23.09
C ASP A 24 -1.22 -13.13 21.83
N ARG A 25 -0.83 -12.27 20.88
CA ARG A 25 -0.40 -12.72 19.54
C ARG A 25 1.11 -12.66 19.34
N LEU A 26 1.73 -13.85 19.35
CA LEU A 26 3.16 -14.02 19.02
C LEU A 26 3.53 -13.51 17.61
N SER A 27 2.60 -13.54 16.65
CA SER A 27 2.81 -13.01 15.31
C SER A 27 3.00 -11.49 15.34
N PHE A 28 2.22 -10.78 16.15
CA PHE A 28 2.33 -9.34 16.34
C PHE A 28 3.62 -8.98 17.06
N GLN A 29 3.99 -9.73 18.10
CA GLN A 29 5.29 -9.57 18.77
C GLN A 29 6.45 -9.77 17.79
N ARG A 30 6.41 -10.83 16.97
CA ARG A 30 7.44 -11.10 15.97
C ARG A 30 7.56 -9.97 14.95
N PHE A 31 6.44 -9.48 14.44
CA PHE A 31 6.43 -8.36 13.49
C PHE A 31 6.97 -7.07 14.13
N ALA A 32 6.50 -6.73 15.33
CA ALA A 32 6.90 -5.55 16.07
C ALA A 32 8.35 -5.60 16.57
N GLY A 33 9.02 -6.77 16.49
CA GLY A 33 10.38 -6.98 16.98
C GLY A 33 10.45 -7.10 18.50
N LEU A 34 9.39 -7.57 19.15
CA LEU A 34 9.25 -7.67 20.60
C LEU A 34 9.59 -9.05 21.17
N ARG A 35 10.03 -10.02 20.35
CA ARG A 35 10.33 -11.38 20.83
C ARG A 35 11.41 -11.44 21.90
N ASP A 36 12.42 -10.57 21.78
CA ASP A 36 13.53 -10.46 22.73
C ASP A 36 13.35 -9.25 23.67
N ALA A 37 12.19 -8.59 23.62
CA ALA A 37 11.92 -7.45 24.49
C ALA A 37 11.54 -7.93 25.88
N SER A 38 12.16 -7.34 26.91
CA SER A 38 11.86 -7.63 28.31
C SER A 38 10.47 -7.14 28.74
N GLN A 39 9.91 -6.17 28.03
CA GLN A 39 8.62 -5.56 28.34
C GLN A 39 7.84 -5.24 27.06
N ILE A 40 6.56 -5.59 27.06
CA ILE A 40 5.62 -5.26 25.99
C ILE A 40 5.09 -3.83 26.24
N PRO A 41 5.04 -2.97 25.21
CA PRO A 41 4.45 -1.65 25.34
C PRO A 41 2.97 -1.73 25.74
N ASP A 42 2.63 -1.04 26.84
CA ASP A 42 1.26 -0.88 27.29
C ASP A 42 0.56 0.24 26.50
N ARG A 43 -0.75 0.39 26.73
CA ARG A 43 -1.58 1.46 26.14
C ARG A 43 -0.96 2.84 26.31
N THR A 44 -0.41 3.13 27.49
CA THR A 44 0.15 4.46 27.79
C THR A 44 1.44 4.73 27.03
N THR A 45 2.27 3.72 26.82
CA THR A 45 3.48 3.79 25.99
C THR A 45 3.13 4.04 24.53
N ILE A 46 2.11 3.36 24.01
CA ILE A 46 1.62 3.55 22.63
C ILE A 46 1.07 4.97 22.45
N TRP A 47 0.22 5.42 23.37
CA TRP A 47 -0.35 6.76 23.35
C TRP A 47 0.73 7.85 23.41
N THR A 48 1.67 7.74 24.34
CA THR A 48 2.77 8.70 24.50
C THR A 48 3.64 8.80 23.25
N PHE A 49 3.86 7.68 22.57
CA PHE A 49 4.61 7.68 21.31
C PHE A 49 3.84 8.41 20.19
N LYS A 50 2.52 8.20 20.08
CA LYS A 50 1.67 8.92 19.13
C LYS A 50 1.66 10.42 19.42
N GLU A 51 1.52 10.80 20.67
CA GLU A 51 1.53 12.19 21.11
C GLU A 51 2.86 12.88 20.74
N ARG A 52 4.00 12.23 20.98
CA ARG A 52 5.32 12.74 20.58
C ARG A 52 5.46 12.91 19.07
N LEU A 53 4.88 12.01 18.27
CA LEU A 53 4.90 12.14 16.81
C LEU A 53 4.07 13.34 16.33
N ILE A 54 2.93 13.59 16.96
CA ILE A 54 2.07 14.74 16.66
C ILE A 54 2.78 16.03 17.04
N GLN A 55 3.34 16.11 18.25
CA GLN A 55 4.08 17.27 18.73
C GLN A 55 5.31 17.59 17.86
N ALA A 56 5.97 16.57 17.33
CA ALA A 56 7.09 16.72 16.40
C ALA A 56 6.67 17.06 14.96
N GLY A 57 5.36 17.10 14.64
CA GLY A 57 4.88 17.25 13.26
C GLY A 57 5.32 16.12 12.32
N ALA A 58 5.71 14.97 12.88
CA ALA A 58 6.35 13.88 12.16
C ALA A 58 5.39 12.74 11.81
N SER A 59 4.15 12.79 12.30
CA SER A 59 3.12 11.75 12.06
C SER A 59 2.94 11.45 10.57
N GLU A 60 2.72 12.49 9.77
CA GLU A 60 2.51 12.37 8.32
C GLU A 60 3.78 11.88 7.60
N SER A 61 4.94 12.46 7.93
CA SER A 61 6.24 12.08 7.35
C SER A 61 6.58 10.61 7.61
N VAL A 62 6.33 10.11 8.83
CA VAL A 62 6.53 8.70 9.17
C VAL A 62 5.57 7.81 8.37
N PHE A 63 4.31 8.20 8.24
CA PHE A 63 3.34 7.42 7.48
C PHE A 63 3.67 7.38 5.99
N GLU A 64 4.07 8.51 5.42
CA GLU A 64 4.52 8.61 4.02
C GLU A 64 5.76 7.74 3.78
N ALA A 65 6.73 7.77 4.68
CA ALA A 65 7.92 6.94 4.59
C ALA A 65 7.59 5.44 4.60
N VAL A 66 6.63 5.02 5.44
CA VAL A 66 6.14 3.64 5.47
C VAL A 66 5.45 3.28 4.15
N ASN A 67 4.56 4.15 3.64
CA ASN A 67 3.89 3.91 2.36
C ASN A 67 4.87 3.84 1.19
N ARG A 68 5.91 4.66 1.19
CA ARG A 68 6.98 4.62 0.19
C ARG A 68 7.73 3.30 0.21
N GLN A 69 8.01 2.77 1.40
CA GLN A 69 8.63 1.45 1.56
C GLN A 69 7.70 0.32 1.11
N LEU A 70 6.40 0.42 1.38
CA LEU A 70 5.42 -0.56 0.89
C LEU A 70 5.33 -0.52 -0.64
N ALA A 71 5.24 0.68 -1.22
CA ALA A 71 5.15 0.89 -2.66
C ALA A 71 6.39 0.38 -3.39
N SER A 72 7.59 0.56 -2.84
CA SER A 72 8.83 0.03 -3.44
C SER A 72 8.87 -1.49 -3.49
N HIS A 73 8.10 -2.16 -2.63
CA HIS A 73 7.93 -3.62 -2.62
C HIS A 73 6.66 -4.08 -3.36
N GLY A 74 5.95 -3.16 -4.03
CA GLY A 74 4.75 -3.45 -4.82
C GLY A 74 3.45 -3.52 -4.02
N TYR A 75 3.44 -3.02 -2.78
CA TYR A 75 2.26 -2.98 -1.92
C TYR A 75 1.70 -1.56 -1.82
N ILE A 76 0.38 -1.41 -1.96
CA ILE A 76 -0.32 -0.14 -1.75
C ILE A 76 -1.15 -0.27 -0.48
N ALA A 77 -0.81 0.51 0.55
CA ALA A 77 -1.62 0.59 1.76
C ALA A 77 -2.73 1.63 1.57
N HIS A 78 -3.96 1.18 1.35
CA HIS A 78 -5.12 2.06 1.38
C HIS A 78 -5.50 2.32 2.86
N GLY A 79 -5.35 3.56 3.32
CA GLY A 79 -5.72 3.95 4.67
C GLY A 79 -7.23 3.98 4.88
N ALA A 80 -7.68 3.48 6.03
CA ALA A 80 -8.95 3.81 6.70
C ALA A 80 -10.24 3.06 6.35
N GLN A 81 -10.22 1.91 5.68
CA GLN A 81 -11.43 1.07 5.64
C GLN A 81 -11.11 -0.43 5.61
N MET A 82 -11.42 -1.13 6.71
CA MET A 82 -11.54 -2.58 6.69
C MET A 82 -12.81 -2.97 5.93
N ILE A 83 -12.68 -3.11 4.62
CA ILE A 83 -13.23 -4.28 3.96
C ILE A 83 -11.97 -5.09 3.64
N ASP A 84 -11.81 -6.25 4.27
CA ASP A 84 -10.76 -7.25 4.04
C ASP A 84 -9.68 -6.81 3.04
N ALA A 85 -8.61 -6.18 3.53
CA ALA A 85 -7.48 -5.80 2.69
C ALA A 85 -6.65 -7.06 2.39
N SER A 86 -7.23 -7.93 1.56
CA SER A 86 -6.49 -8.90 0.78
C SER A 86 -5.38 -8.13 0.04
N ILE A 87 -4.13 -8.58 0.17
CA ILE A 87 -3.05 -8.08 -0.68
C ILE A 87 -3.37 -8.53 -2.10
N VAL A 88 -4.03 -7.68 -2.87
CA VAL A 88 -4.38 -7.98 -4.27
C VAL A 88 -3.15 -7.65 -5.12
N PRO A 89 -2.59 -8.61 -5.88
CA PRO A 89 -1.56 -8.28 -6.85
C PRO A 89 -2.14 -7.31 -7.88
N ALA A 90 -1.42 -6.22 -8.16
CA ALA A 90 -1.85 -5.26 -9.16
C ALA A 90 -2.08 -5.96 -10.51
N PRO A 91 -3.20 -5.68 -11.21
CA PRO A 91 -3.50 -6.32 -12.48
C PRO A 91 -2.43 -5.94 -13.51
N LYS A 92 -1.55 -6.89 -13.85
CA LYS A 92 -0.59 -6.73 -14.95
C LYS A 92 -1.37 -6.67 -16.26
N GLN A 93 -1.51 -5.48 -16.82
CA GLN A 93 -2.06 -5.31 -18.16
C GLN A 93 -1.02 -5.72 -19.20
N SER A 94 -1.06 -6.96 -19.69
CA SER A 94 -0.37 -7.31 -20.93
C SER A 94 -1.22 -6.83 -22.12
N ILE A 95 -0.67 -5.94 -22.93
CA ILE A 95 -1.13 -5.65 -24.29
C ILE A 95 0.04 -6.08 -25.18
N CYS A 96 -0.23 -6.90 -26.19
CA CYS A 96 0.83 -7.35 -27.12
C CYS A 96 1.34 -6.17 -27.96
N LYS A 97 2.57 -6.27 -28.47
CA LYS A 97 3.20 -5.17 -29.25
C LYS A 97 2.36 -4.78 -30.48
N GLU A 98 1.79 -5.76 -31.17
CA GLU A 98 0.90 -5.59 -32.33
C GLU A 98 -0.39 -4.86 -31.94
N GLU A 99 -1.00 -5.21 -30.80
CA GLU A 99 -2.21 -4.53 -30.28
C GLU A 99 -1.91 -3.06 -29.90
N LYS A 100 -0.70 -2.75 -29.41
CA LYS A 100 -0.27 -1.38 -29.09
C LYS A 100 -0.11 -0.51 -30.35
N GLU A 101 0.39 -1.10 -31.44
CA GLU A 101 0.58 -0.41 -32.72
C GLU A 101 -0.78 -0.02 -33.33
N ILE A 102 -1.75 -0.95 -33.30
CA ILE A 102 -3.13 -0.70 -33.72
C ILE A 102 -3.78 0.44 -32.90
N MET A 103 -3.56 0.44 -31.57
CA MET A 103 -4.06 1.52 -30.70
C MET A 103 -3.37 2.87 -30.94
N HIS A 104 -2.07 2.86 -31.30
CA HIS A 104 -1.33 4.08 -31.66
C HIS A 104 -1.84 4.70 -32.97
N GLU A 105 -2.27 3.87 -33.93
CA GLU A 105 -2.92 4.30 -35.18
C GLU A 105 -4.38 4.76 -34.98
N GLY A 106 -4.88 4.75 -33.74
CA GLY A 106 -6.26 5.16 -33.42
C GLY A 106 -7.31 4.13 -33.80
N ALA A 107 -6.89 2.92 -34.17
CA ALA A 107 -7.77 1.79 -34.48
C ALA A 107 -7.94 0.88 -33.27
N MET A 108 -9.04 0.13 -33.24
CA MET A 108 -9.30 -0.87 -32.19
C MET A 108 -9.01 -2.27 -32.71
N PRO A 109 -8.29 -3.13 -31.95
CA PRO A 109 -8.13 -4.52 -32.33
C PRO A 109 -9.48 -5.25 -32.45
N ILE A 110 -9.75 -5.82 -33.62
CA ILE A 110 -11.01 -6.54 -33.93
C ILE A 110 -11.24 -7.71 -32.97
N GLU A 111 -10.17 -8.36 -32.51
CA GLU A 111 -10.24 -9.54 -31.64
C GLU A 111 -10.70 -9.24 -30.21
N TRP A 112 -10.88 -7.98 -29.83
CA TRP A 112 -11.30 -7.63 -28.48
C TRP A 112 -12.81 -7.87 -28.28
N LYS A 113 -13.15 -8.87 -27.46
CA LYS A 113 -14.51 -9.07 -26.94
C LYS A 113 -14.99 -7.84 -26.14
N PRO A 114 -16.30 -7.52 -26.11
CA PRO A 114 -16.84 -6.33 -25.43
C PRO A 114 -16.41 -6.16 -23.96
N ALA A 115 -16.22 -7.27 -23.23
CA ALA A 115 -15.75 -7.23 -21.83
C ALA A 115 -14.28 -6.77 -21.71
N LYS A 116 -13.40 -7.20 -22.63
CA LYS A 116 -11.99 -6.81 -22.66
C LYS A 116 -11.84 -5.32 -22.95
N ARG A 117 -12.71 -4.75 -23.80
CA ARG A 117 -12.75 -3.32 -24.13
C ARG A 117 -13.00 -2.42 -22.92
N ARG A 118 -13.94 -2.80 -22.04
CA ARG A 118 -14.29 -2.00 -20.84
C ARG A 118 -13.18 -1.96 -19.79
N GLN A 119 -12.34 -2.99 -19.76
CA GLN A 119 -11.26 -3.12 -18.79
C GLN A 119 -9.97 -2.42 -19.25
N LYS A 120 -9.88 -2.05 -20.53
CA LYS A 120 -8.71 -1.42 -21.14
C LYS A 120 -8.98 0.06 -21.28
N ASP A 121 -8.07 0.88 -20.76
CA ASP A 121 -8.08 2.31 -20.99
C ASP A 121 -7.54 2.58 -22.39
N ILE A 122 -8.45 2.84 -23.33
CA ILE A 122 -8.14 3.10 -24.75
C ILE A 122 -7.65 4.54 -24.94
N GLU A 123 -7.93 5.43 -23.99
CA GLU A 123 -7.62 6.85 -24.07
C GLU A 123 -6.33 7.22 -23.33
N ALA A 124 -5.69 6.26 -22.66
CA ALA A 124 -4.40 6.42 -22.00
C ALA A 124 -3.30 6.84 -22.98
N ARG A 125 -3.17 8.15 -23.22
CA ARG A 125 -2.07 8.75 -23.97
C ARG A 125 -0.94 9.08 -23.01
N TRP A 126 0.21 8.45 -23.21
CA TRP A 126 1.38 8.72 -22.40
C TRP A 126 1.92 10.11 -22.73
N THR A 127 2.04 10.96 -21.72
CA THR A 127 2.66 12.28 -21.86
C THR A 127 4.15 12.08 -22.12
N LYS A 128 4.60 12.35 -23.36
CA LYS A 128 6.03 12.31 -23.71
C LYS A 128 6.73 13.48 -23.01
N TRP A 129 7.51 13.20 -21.98
CA TRP A 129 8.39 14.19 -21.37
C TRP A 129 9.74 14.18 -22.13
N ASN A 130 10.12 15.31 -22.71
CA ASN A 130 11.34 15.46 -23.52
C ASN A 130 11.49 14.45 -24.69
N GLY A 131 10.40 14.18 -25.41
CA GLY A 131 10.43 13.37 -26.64
C GLY A 131 10.76 11.90 -26.45
N ARG A 132 10.90 11.41 -25.21
CA ARG A 132 11.18 9.99 -24.91
C ARG A 132 10.00 9.37 -24.14
N LEU A 133 9.70 8.11 -24.49
CA LEU A 133 8.75 7.29 -23.74
C LEU A 133 9.46 6.73 -22.48
N PRO A 134 8.78 6.65 -21.32
CA PRO A 134 9.34 6.04 -20.12
C PRO A 134 9.66 4.55 -20.33
N PRO A 135 10.75 4.03 -19.72
CA PRO A 135 11.09 2.62 -19.82
C PRO A 135 10.08 1.79 -19.01
N GLY A 136 9.28 0.98 -19.71
CA GLY A 136 8.21 0.18 -19.12
C GLY A 136 6.91 0.14 -19.92
N GLY A 137 6.86 0.85 -21.05
CA GLY A 137 5.78 0.78 -22.04
C GLY A 137 5.78 -0.49 -22.88
#